data_AF-A0AAF0B6U3-F1
#
_entry.id   AF-A0AAF0B6U3-F1
#
_cell.length_a   1.000
_cell.length_b   1.000
_cell.length_c   1.000
_cell.angle_alpha   90.00
_cell.angle_beta   90.00
_cell.angle_gamma   90.00
#
_symmetry.space_group_name_H-M   'P 1'
#
loop_
_entity.id
_entity.type
_entity.pdbx_description
1 polymer ?
#
loop_
_entity_poly.entity_id
_entity_poly.type
_entity_poly.pdbx_seq_one_letter_code
_entity_poly.pdbx_strand_id
1 'polypeptide(L)'
;MFFLPTLKLLFNNKNKTEIFILSLSNGNYYGIGKVREKEFTKVWSYLGGHPNNYKIIDDPNMQDGWNPWNEQYVSKVLSKFCSKRNIKKILTFDEYGVSGHPNHISVYKGAQ
;
A
#
# COMPACT_ATOMS: atom_id res chain seq x y z
N MET A 1 1.91 -10.29 1.94
CA MET A 1 2.81 -11.02 2.86
C MET A 1 2.84 -10.39 4.26
N PHE A 2 3.24 -9.13 4.44
CA PHE A 2 3.45 -8.57 5.80
C PHE A 2 2.18 -8.33 6.61
N PHE A 3 1.14 -7.75 6.00
CA PHE A 3 -0.06 -7.30 6.72
C PHE A 3 -1.24 -8.27 6.66
N LEU A 4 -1.08 -9.48 6.10
CA LEU A 4 -2.21 -10.41 5.93
C LEU A 4 -2.85 -10.83 7.28
N PRO A 5 -2.07 -11.19 8.34
CA PRO A 5 -2.65 -11.48 9.65
C PRO A 5 -3.42 -10.27 10.22
N THR A 6 -2.85 -9.07 10.11
CA THR A 6 -3.50 -7.83 10.57
C THR A 6 -4.78 -7.54 9.80
N LEU A 7 -4.77 -7.71 8.47
CA LEU A 7 -5.96 -7.54 7.64
C LEU A 7 -7.07 -8.52 8.04
N LYS A 8 -6.74 -9.80 8.26
CA LYS A 8 -7.71 -10.79 8.75
C LYS A 8 -8.31 -10.39 10.09
N LEU A 9 -7.47 -9.92 11.03
CA LEU A 9 -7.93 -9.42 12.32
C LEU A 9 -8.88 -8.22 12.14
N LEU A 10 -8.50 -7.24 11.32
CA LEU A 10 -9.33 -6.06 11.06
C LEU A 10 -10.66 -6.43 10.39
N PHE A 11 -10.64 -7.29 9.38
CA PHE A 11 -11.86 -7.74 8.69
C PHE A 11 -12.83 -8.50 9.59
N ASN A 12 -12.34 -9.14 10.65
CA ASN A 12 -13.18 -9.83 11.64
C ASN A 12 -13.75 -8.88 12.71
N ASN A 13 -13.10 -7.74 12.96
CA ASN A 13 -13.41 -6.86 14.10
C ASN A 13 -13.90 -5.45 13.72
N LYS A 14 -13.88 -5.10 12.43
CA LYS A 14 -14.23 -3.76 11.91
C LYS A 14 -15.16 -3.86 10.71
N ASN A 15 -15.84 -2.76 10.41
CA ASN A 15 -16.63 -2.69 9.19
C ASN A 15 -15.68 -2.69 7.98
N LYS A 16 -15.93 -3.57 7.01
CA LYS A 16 -15.06 -3.75 5.83
C LYS A 16 -14.96 -2.48 4.98
N THR A 17 -15.95 -1.59 5.05
CA THR A 17 -15.96 -0.29 4.37
C THR A 17 -15.01 0.73 5.00
N GLU A 18 -14.51 0.48 6.21
CA GLU A 18 -13.54 1.33 6.92
C GLU A 18 -12.09 0.91 6.64
N ILE A 19 -11.89 -0.25 6.02
CA ILE A 19 -10.57 -0.82 5.74
C ILE A 19 -10.18 -0.47 4.32
N PHE A 20 -9.00 0.12 4.16
CA PHE A 20 -8.43 0.53 2.87
C PHE A 20 -7.04 -0.04 2.68
N ILE A 21 -6.65 -0.30 1.43
CA ILE A 21 -5.26 -0.63 1.07
C ILE A 21 -4.77 0.28 -0.06
N LEU A 22 -3.61 0.88 0.13
CA LEU A 22 -2.89 1.60 -0.92
C LEU A 22 -1.56 0.90 -1.18
N SER A 23 -1.38 0.40 -2.41
CA SER A 23 -0.08 -0.05 -2.91
C SER A 23 0.56 1.10 -3.69
N LEU A 24 1.72 1.59 -3.23
CA LEU A 24 2.41 2.74 -3.83
C LEU A 24 3.16 2.41 -5.12
N SER A 25 3.31 1.11 -5.45
CA SER A 25 3.71 0.61 -6.76
C SER A 25 2.86 -0.61 -7.13
N ASN A 26 2.92 -1.02 -8.39
CA ASN A 26 2.36 -2.29 -8.87
C ASN A 26 3.39 -3.44 -8.82
N GLY A 27 4.56 -3.22 -8.24
CA GLY A 27 5.59 -4.23 -8.13
C GLY A 27 6.22 -4.62 -9.47
N ASN A 28 6.37 -3.69 -10.41
CA ASN A 28 6.82 -3.97 -11.78
C ASN A 28 8.34 -4.16 -11.95
N TYR A 29 9.12 -4.40 -10.88
CA TYR A 29 10.57 -4.56 -10.97
C TYR A 29 11.00 -5.62 -12.00
N TYR A 30 10.25 -6.73 -12.11
CA TYR A 30 10.49 -7.82 -13.07
C TYR A 30 9.64 -7.73 -14.35
N GLY A 31 9.00 -6.59 -14.64
CA GLY A 31 8.15 -6.42 -15.83
C GLY A 31 6.78 -7.13 -15.75
N ILE A 32 6.37 -7.61 -14.58
CA ILE A 32 5.12 -8.36 -14.37
C ILE A 32 4.06 -7.59 -13.56
N GLY A 33 4.16 -6.26 -13.48
CA GLY A 33 3.28 -5.41 -12.66
C GLY A 33 1.79 -5.59 -12.98
N LYS A 34 1.42 -5.76 -14.25
CA LYS A 34 0.02 -6.02 -14.65
C LYS A 34 -0.51 -7.38 -14.22
N VAL A 35 0.37 -8.37 -14.06
CA VAL A 35 0.01 -9.66 -13.48
C VAL A 35 -0.24 -9.49 -11.98
N ARG A 36 0.68 -8.80 -11.28
CA ARG A 36 0.58 -8.51 -9.85
C ARG A 36 -0.63 -7.64 -9.48
N GLU A 37 -1.03 -6.71 -10.33
CA GLU A 37 -2.29 -5.95 -10.17
C GLU A 37 -3.51 -6.88 -10.16
N LYS A 38 -3.56 -7.85 -11.07
CA LYS A 38 -4.65 -8.85 -11.14
C LYS A 38 -4.64 -9.77 -9.92
N GLU A 39 -3.46 -10.21 -9.49
CA GLU A 39 -3.29 -11.02 -8.28
C GLU A 39 -3.76 -10.27 -7.03
N PHE A 40 -3.34 -9.02 -6.88
CA PHE A 40 -3.77 -8.15 -5.79
C PHE A 40 -5.30 -8.05 -5.73
N THR A 41 -5.94 -7.76 -6.86
CA THR A 41 -7.41 -7.62 -6.93
C THR A 41 -8.13 -8.92 -6.55
N LYS A 42 -7.60 -10.08 -6.98
CA LYS A 42 -8.14 -11.39 -6.60
C LYS A 42 -8.03 -11.62 -5.09
N VAL A 43 -6.87 -11.33 -4.49
CA VAL A 43 -6.66 -11.47 -3.04
C VAL A 43 -7.56 -10.52 -2.25
N TRP A 44 -7.68 -9.26 -2.68
CA TRP A 44 -8.54 -8.28 -2.02
C TRP A 44 -10.01 -8.71 -2.03
N SER A 45 -10.50 -9.18 -3.18
CA SER A 45 -11.84 -9.75 -3.34
C SER A 45 -12.05 -10.98 -2.45
N TYR A 46 -11.08 -11.90 -2.43
CA TYR A 46 -11.12 -13.11 -1.59
C TYR A 46 -11.22 -12.79 -0.10
N LEU A 47 -10.56 -11.73 0.38
CA LEU A 47 -10.65 -11.28 1.77
C LEU A 47 -11.99 -10.57 2.09
N GLY A 48 -12.83 -10.35 1.07
CA GLY A 48 -14.10 -9.62 1.19
C GLY A 48 -13.92 -8.11 1.31
N GLY A 49 -12.80 -7.58 0.80
CA GLY A 49 -12.53 -6.15 0.79
C GLY A 49 -13.45 -5.39 -0.15
N HIS A 50 -13.82 -4.16 0.22
CA HIS A 50 -14.73 -3.35 -0.58
C HIS A 50 -14.05 -2.91 -1.91
N PRO A 51 -14.70 -3.05 -3.09
CA PRO A 51 -14.04 -2.83 -4.39
C PRO A 51 -13.41 -1.44 -4.57
N ASN A 52 -13.98 -0.41 -3.94
CA ASN A 52 -13.50 0.98 -4.06
C ASN A 52 -12.47 1.36 -2.98
N ASN A 53 -12.14 0.44 -2.07
CA ASN A 53 -11.30 0.70 -0.92
C ASN A 53 -9.83 0.33 -1.13
N TYR A 54 -9.44 -0.10 -2.32
CA TYR A 54 -8.03 -0.26 -2.66
C TYR A 54 -7.61 0.65 -3.81
N LYS A 55 -6.31 0.91 -3.88
CA LYS A 55 -5.68 1.50 -5.05
C LYS A 55 -4.27 0.94 -5.21
N ILE A 56 -3.91 0.63 -6.45
CA ILE A 56 -2.56 0.29 -6.86
C ILE A 56 -2.05 1.45 -7.71
N ILE A 57 -0.86 1.95 -7.41
CA ILE A 57 -0.24 3.05 -8.14
C ILE A 57 0.76 2.47 -9.14
N ASP A 58 0.73 3.02 -10.34
CA ASP A 58 1.72 2.80 -11.39
C ASP A 58 2.20 4.20 -11.81
N ASP A 59 3.25 4.68 -11.15
CA ASP A 59 3.76 6.05 -11.26
C ASP A 59 5.25 6.01 -11.60
N PRO A 60 5.70 6.68 -12.68
CA PRO A 60 7.11 6.72 -13.04
C PRO A 60 8.04 7.23 -11.93
N ASN A 61 7.54 8.05 -11.00
CA ASN A 61 8.31 8.59 -9.88
C ASN A 61 8.40 7.64 -8.67
N MET A 62 7.66 6.54 -8.68
CA MET A 62 7.62 5.55 -7.59
C MET A 62 7.57 4.11 -8.14
N GLN A 63 8.49 3.80 -9.06
CA GLN A 63 8.65 2.43 -9.56
C GLN A 63 9.29 1.53 -8.50
N ASP A 64 8.87 0.27 -8.46
CA ASP A 64 9.41 -0.76 -7.56
C ASP A 64 10.89 -1.05 -7.87
N GLY A 65 11.72 -1.18 -6.84
CA GLY A 65 13.12 -1.57 -6.98
C GLY A 65 14.02 -1.11 -5.83
N TRP A 66 15.33 -1.11 -6.08
CA TRP A 66 16.36 -0.81 -5.09
C TRP A 66 16.73 0.68 -4.96
N ASN A 67 15.98 1.57 -5.60
CA ASN A 67 16.15 3.02 -5.44
C ASN A 67 15.15 3.55 -4.41
N PRO A 68 15.55 4.40 -3.46
CA PRO A 68 14.61 5.03 -2.54
C PRO A 68 13.64 5.95 -3.31
N TRP A 69 12.42 6.06 -2.82
CA TRP A 69 11.46 7.02 -3.34
C TRP A 69 11.60 8.36 -2.64
N ASN A 70 11.20 9.44 -3.31
CA ASN A 70 11.15 10.76 -2.69
C ASN A 70 10.09 10.80 -1.58
N GLU A 71 10.53 11.03 -0.35
CA GLU A 71 9.71 10.97 0.86
C GLU A 71 8.58 12.02 0.84
N GLN A 72 8.85 13.23 0.33
CA GLN A 72 7.84 14.29 0.19
C GLN A 72 6.76 13.91 -0.84
N TYR A 73 7.16 13.23 -1.92
CA TYR A 73 6.23 12.74 -2.93
C TYR A 73 5.34 11.63 -2.38
N VAL A 74 5.91 10.68 -1.63
CA VAL A 74 5.16 9.66 -0.90
C VAL A 74 4.15 10.33 0.05
N SER A 75 4.58 11.29 0.88
CA SER A 75 3.70 12.02 1.80
C SER A 75 2.55 12.72 1.08
N LYS A 76 2.81 13.35 -0.07
CA LYS A 76 1.78 13.98 -0.92
C LYS A 76 0.76 12.96 -1.43
N VAL A 77 1.23 11.79 -1.88
CA VAL A 77 0.35 10.71 -2.37
C VAL A 77 -0.50 10.14 -1.24
N LEU A 78 0.09 9.88 -0.07
CA LEU A 78 -0.62 9.41 1.13
C LEU A 78 -1.67 10.43 1.57
N SER A 79 -1.30 11.71 1.68
CA SER A 79 -2.19 12.80 2.07
C SER A 79 -3.38 12.94 1.13
N LYS A 80 -3.15 12.82 -0.19
CA LYS A 80 -4.22 12.85 -1.19
C LYS A 80 -5.15 11.64 -1.07
N PHE A 81 -4.60 10.45 -0.83
CA PHE A 81 -5.41 9.24 -0.67
C PHE A 81 -6.28 9.29 0.59
N CYS A 82 -5.69 9.75 1.71
CA CYS A 82 -6.34 9.79 3.01
C CYS A 82 -7.40 10.88 3.11
N SER A 83 -7.10 12.11 2.66
CA SER A 83 -8.05 13.23 2.72
C SER A 83 -9.33 12.94 1.92
N LYS A 84 -9.21 12.40 0.71
CA LYS A 84 -10.36 12.02 -0.14
C LYS A 84 -11.28 10.97 0.50
N ARG A 85 -10.78 10.17 1.45
CA ARG A 85 -11.49 9.04 2.08
C ARG A 85 -11.70 9.21 3.57
N ASN A 86 -11.36 10.38 4.13
CA ASN A 86 -11.40 10.66 5.57
C ASN A 86 -10.64 9.62 6.44
N ILE A 87 -9.53 9.08 5.93
CA ILE A 87 -8.71 8.10 6.66
C ILE A 87 -7.90 8.83 7.74
N LYS A 88 -7.94 8.31 8.97
CA LYS A 88 -7.29 8.92 10.15
C LYS A 88 -6.10 8.14 10.69
N LYS A 89 -5.95 6.88 10.29
CA LYS A 89 -4.89 5.99 10.77
C LYS A 89 -4.25 5.29 9.59
N ILE A 90 -2.93 5.31 9.56
CA ILE A 90 -2.11 4.59 8.60
C ILE A 90 -1.36 3.52 9.37
N LEU A 91 -1.36 2.30 8.85
CA LEU A 91 -0.46 1.24 9.26
C LEU A 91 0.50 0.97 8.12
N THR A 92 1.80 1.02 8.39
CA THR A 92 2.86 0.85 7.40
C THR A 92 4.06 0.13 8.00
N PHE A 93 5.15 0.01 7.24
CA PHE A 93 6.43 -0.55 7.68
C PHE A 93 7.08 0.27 8.80
N ASP A 94 8.07 -0.32 9.46
CA ASP A 94 8.94 0.36 10.41
C ASP A 94 10.06 1.13 9.71
N GLU A 95 10.88 1.83 10.51
CA GLU A 95 12.02 2.62 10.03
C GLU A 95 13.08 1.80 9.29
N TYR A 96 13.17 0.50 9.59
CA TYR A 96 14.10 -0.43 8.96
C TYR A 96 13.56 -1.01 7.64
N GLY A 97 12.30 -0.75 7.29
CA GLY A 97 11.68 -1.26 6.08
C GLY A 97 11.54 -2.78 6.07
N VAL A 98 11.36 -3.40 7.24
CA VAL A 98 11.32 -4.85 7.51
C VAL A 98 12.64 -5.58 7.24
N SER A 99 13.15 -5.46 6.02
CA SER A 99 14.35 -6.15 5.53
C SER A 99 15.38 -5.19 4.93
N GLY A 100 15.31 -3.89 5.26
CA GLY A 100 16.17 -2.87 4.64
C GLY A 100 15.73 -2.46 3.24
N HIS A 101 14.54 -2.83 2.77
CA HIS A 101 14.11 -2.50 1.41
C HIS A 101 13.86 -0.98 1.26
N PRO A 102 14.53 -0.29 0.33
CA PRO A 102 14.53 1.18 0.29
C PRO A 102 13.14 1.76 0.01
N ASN A 103 12.30 1.09 -0.79
CA ASN A 103 10.92 1.52 -0.98
C ASN A 103 10.09 1.44 0.32
N HIS A 104 10.28 0.41 1.14
CA HIS A 104 9.57 0.28 2.43
C HIS A 104 9.98 1.39 3.40
N ILE A 105 11.28 1.68 3.49
CA ILE A 105 11.82 2.80 4.28
C ILE A 105 11.22 4.12 3.80
N SER A 106 11.12 4.31 2.48
CA SER A 106 10.50 5.51 1.90
C SER A 106 9.01 5.64 2.27
N VAL A 107 8.28 4.52 2.38
CA VAL A 107 6.90 4.51 2.88
C VAL A 107 6.83 4.94 4.34
N TYR A 108 7.71 4.40 5.20
CA TYR A 108 7.75 4.78 6.61
C TYR A 108 8.00 6.28 6.76
N LYS A 109 9.05 6.81 6.11
CA LYS A 109 9.42 8.22 6.21
C LYS A 109 8.36 9.15 5.63
N GLY A 110 7.75 8.79 4.51
CA GLY A 110 6.69 9.59 3.90
C GLY A 110 5.36 9.56 4.68
N ALA A 111 5.18 8.61 5.60
CA ALA A 111 3.99 8.48 6.43
C ALA A 111 4.08 9.21 7.79
N GLN A 112 5.21 9.85 8.08
CA GLN A 112 5.40 10.67 9.28
C GLN A 112 4.62 11.99 9.23
#